data_AF-W4LUV7-F1
#
_entry.id   AF-W4LUV7-F1
#
_cell.length_a   1.000
_cell.length_b   1.000
_cell.length_c   1.000
_cell.angle_alpha   90.00
_cell.angle_beta   90.00
_cell.angle_gamma   90.00
#
_symmetry.space_group_name_H-M   'P 1'
#
loop_
_entity.id
_entity.type
_entity.pdbx_description
1 polymer ?
#
loop_
_entity_poly.entity_id
_entity_poly.type
_entity_poly.pdbx_seq_one_letter_code
_entity_poly.pdbx_strand_id
1 'polypeptide(L)'
;MLGLVLYAGLAALPAIPYGAVAVALVLLGVWASTEAEQLLGQKDASVIVIDEVAGLLIALWGMPPDRYLLIVFGFGLFRLFDIVKPWPALERLPRGWGVMMDDVFAGVLAQGGWRGLIWFIGTR
;
A
#
# COMPACT_ATOMS: atom_id res chain seq x y z
N MET A 1 5.53 -9.34 0.63
CA MET A 1 4.86 -10.59 1.12
C MET A 1 4.21 -10.42 2.49
N LEU A 2 4.83 -9.71 3.44
CA LEU A 2 4.26 -9.44 4.77
C LEU A 2 2.87 -8.78 4.73
N GLY A 3 2.63 -7.87 3.79
CA GLY A 3 1.32 -7.20 3.68
C GLY A 3 0.16 -8.14 3.31
N LEU A 4 0.39 -9.27 2.62
CA LEU A 4 -0.67 -10.26 2.36
C LEU A 4 -1.06 -11.01 3.64
N VAL A 5 -0.08 -11.31 4.51
CA VAL A 5 -0.32 -11.95 5.81
C VAL A 5 -1.14 -11.02 6.70
N LEU A 6 -0.75 -9.75 6.77
CA LEU A 6 -1.48 -8.76 7.54
C LEU A 6 -2.88 -8.51 6.95
N TYR A 7 -3.01 -8.43 5.63
CA TYR A 7 -4.31 -8.38 4.96
C TYR A 7 -5.18 -9.55 5.38
N ALA A 8 -4.69 -10.79 5.33
CA ALA A 8 -5.48 -11.97 5.70
C ALA A 8 -6.02 -11.90 7.14
N GLY A 9 -5.24 -11.37 8.09
CA GLY A 9 -5.68 -11.14 9.47
C GLY A 9 -6.70 -10.00 9.61
N LEU A 10 -6.67 -9.01 8.72
CA LEU A 10 -7.55 -7.84 8.74
C LEU A 10 -8.75 -7.96 7.79
N ALA A 11 -8.78 -8.93 6.89
CA ALA A 11 -9.74 -8.98 5.78
C ALA A 11 -11.19 -9.18 6.23
N ALA A 12 -11.42 -9.65 7.46
CA ALA A 12 -12.74 -9.75 8.06
C ALA A 12 -13.25 -8.42 8.66
N LEU A 13 -12.39 -7.41 8.79
CA LEU A 13 -12.79 -6.12 9.33
C LEU A 13 -13.67 -5.36 8.34
N PRO A 14 -14.67 -4.61 8.83
CA PRO A 14 -15.37 -3.62 8.02
C PRO A 14 -14.39 -2.59 7.42
N ALA A 15 -14.79 -1.96 6.31
CA ALA A 15 -13.91 -1.07 5.56
C ALA A 15 -13.34 0.09 6.39
N ILE A 16 -14.11 0.66 7.32
CA ILE A 16 -13.67 1.79 8.15
C ILE A 16 -12.52 1.40 9.10
N PRO A 17 -12.67 0.39 10.00
CA PRO A 17 -11.57 -0.01 10.88
C PRO A 17 -10.37 -0.56 10.11
N TYR A 18 -10.58 -1.26 9.00
CA TYR A 18 -9.47 -1.67 8.12
C TYR A 18 -8.68 -0.44 7.63
N GLY A 19 -9.38 0.58 7.12
CA GLY A 19 -8.79 1.82 6.67
C GLY A 19 -8.05 2.57 7.76
N ALA A 20 -8.60 2.59 8.98
CA ALA A 20 -7.94 3.19 10.13
C ALA A 20 -6.60 2.50 10.45
N VAL A 21 -6.53 1.17 10.36
CA VAL A 21 -5.28 0.42 10.53
C VAL A 21 -4.28 0.77 9.42
N ALA A 22 -4.70 0.82 8.16
CA ALA A 22 -3.83 1.21 7.06
C ALA A 22 -3.27 2.63 7.24
N VAL A 23 -4.11 3.61 7.60
CA VAL A 23 -3.69 4.99 7.88
C VAL A 23 -2.74 5.04 9.08
N ALA A 24 -3.01 4.30 10.15
CA ALA A 24 -2.12 4.23 11.30
C ALA A 24 -0.73 3.68 10.91
N LEU A 25 -0.68 2.64 10.07
CA LEU A 25 0.58 2.10 9.55
C LEU A 25 1.32 3.09 8.65
N VAL A 26 0.60 3.90 7.85
CA VAL A 26 1.23 4.98 7.09
C VAL A 26 1.91 5.99 8.03
N LEU A 27 1.22 6.46 9.07
CA LEU A 27 1.77 7.43 10.00
C LEU A 27 2.95 6.86 10.80
N LEU A 28 2.83 5.62 11.26
CA LEU A 28 3.92 4.91 11.94
C LEU A 28 5.11 4.69 11.00
N GLY A 29 4.85 4.38 9.73
CA GLY A 29 5.89 4.21 8.73
C GLY A 29 6.61 5.51 8.38
N VAL A 30 5.91 6.64 8.31
CA VAL A 30 6.54 7.95 8.14
C VAL A 30 7.50 8.24 9.30
N TRP A 31 7.05 8.00 10.53
CA TRP A 31 7.90 8.18 11.71
C TRP A 31 9.09 7.23 11.69
N ALA A 32 8.86 5.93 11.52
CA ALA A 32 9.92 4.91 11.51
C ALA A 32 10.95 5.14 10.40
N SER A 33 10.50 5.52 9.20
CA SER A 33 11.37 5.86 8.07
C SER A 33 12.18 7.13 8.37
N THR A 34 11.55 8.14 8.95
CA THR A 34 12.25 9.38 9.37
C THR A 34 13.36 9.11 10.38
N GLU A 35 13.11 8.24 11.37
CA GLU A 35 14.11 7.85 12.36
C GLU A 35 15.21 6.97 11.72
N ALA A 36 14.84 6.03 10.86
CA ALA A 36 15.78 5.16 10.16
C ALA A 36 16.73 5.96 9.26
N GLU A 37 16.23 6.93 8.50
CA GLU A 37 17.04 7.84 7.67
C GLU A 37 18.05 8.62 8.52
N GLN A 38 17.64 9.10 9.70
CA GLN A 38 18.52 9.83 10.61
C GLN A 38 19.60 8.94 11.23
N LEU A 39 19.24 7.73 11.64
CA LEU A 39 20.15 6.77 12.28
C LEU A 39 21.15 6.16 11.30
N LEU A 40 20.71 5.85 10.08
CA LEU A 40 21.51 5.17 9.07
C LEU A 40 22.28 6.14 8.16
N GLY A 41 21.92 7.43 8.17
CA GLY A 41 22.50 8.45 7.29
C GLY A 41 22.26 8.18 5.80
N GLN A 42 21.32 7.29 5.48
CA GLN A 42 20.95 6.90 4.12
C GLN A 42 19.47 7.16 3.92
N LYS A 43 19.14 7.78 2.78
CA LYS A 43 17.76 7.85 2.32
C LYS A 43 17.33 6.47 1.81
N ASP A 44 16.07 6.14 2.08
CA ASP A 44 15.42 4.95 1.54
C ASP A 44 16.17 3.64 1.87
N ALA A 45 16.40 3.42 3.17
CA ALA A 45 16.99 2.18 3.62
C ALA A 45 16.02 1.02 3.31
N SER A 46 16.43 0.09 2.45
CA SER A 46 15.73 -1.17 2.11
C SER A 46 15.26 -2.05 3.30
N VAL A 47 15.61 -1.66 4.53
CA VAL A 47 15.12 -2.24 5.79
C VAL A 47 13.70 -1.76 6.13
N ILE A 48 13.25 -0.65 5.56
CA ILE A 48 11.91 -0.12 5.73
C ILE A 48 10.99 -0.97 4.84
N VAL A 49 10.17 -1.82 5.46
CA VAL A 49 9.18 -2.69 4.77
C VAL A 49 7.74 -2.25 5.07
N ILE A 50 7.59 -1.26 5.93
CA ILE A 50 6.28 -0.78 6.42
C ILE A 50 5.53 0.02 5.34
N ASP A 51 6.23 0.68 4.44
CA ASP A 51 5.75 1.27 3.20
C ASP A 51 5.07 0.22 2.30
N GLU A 52 5.75 -0.89 1.99
CA GLU A 52 5.19 -1.95 1.14
C GLU A 52 3.94 -2.57 1.78
N VAL A 53 3.98 -2.77 3.11
CA VAL A 53 2.85 -3.31 3.88
C VAL A 53 1.67 -2.35 3.85
N ALA A 54 1.90 -1.06 4.11
CA ALA A 54 0.84 -0.04 4.11
C ALA A 54 0.25 0.14 2.70
N GLY A 55 1.10 0.24 1.68
CA GLY A 55 0.70 0.34 0.27
C GLY A 55 -0.15 -0.84 -0.18
N LEU A 56 0.26 -2.07 0.14
CA LEU A 56 -0.52 -3.26 -0.18
C LEU A 56 -1.85 -3.34 0.58
N LEU A 57 -1.90 -2.93 1.85
CA LEU A 57 -3.17 -2.85 2.57
C LEU A 57 -4.13 -1.86 1.91
N ILE A 58 -3.64 -0.70 1.46
CA ILE A 58 -4.44 0.28 0.71
C ILE A 58 -4.90 -0.32 -0.62
N ALA A 59 -4.02 -1.02 -1.34
CA ALA A 59 -4.36 -1.70 -2.59
C ALA A 59 -5.54 -2.66 -2.42
N LEU A 60 -5.60 -3.40 -1.32
CA LEU A 60 -6.64 -4.39 -1.05
C LEU A 60 -7.79 -3.85 -0.18
N TRP A 61 -7.82 -2.56 0.12
CA TRP A 61 -8.83 -2.00 1.02
C TRP A 61 -10.24 -2.11 0.42
N GLY A 62 -11.09 -2.87 1.12
CA GLY A 62 -12.47 -3.15 0.73
C GLY A 62 -12.60 -4.31 -0.25
N MET A 63 -11.51 -5.06 -0.48
CA MET A 63 -11.54 -6.26 -1.29
C MET A 63 -12.18 -7.42 -0.52
N PRO A 64 -13.20 -8.10 -1.09
CA PRO A 64 -13.81 -9.25 -0.44
C PRO A 64 -12.82 -10.42 -0.27
N PRO A 65 -12.72 -11.02 0.93
CA PRO A 65 -11.71 -12.05 1.24
C PRO A 65 -11.91 -13.36 0.47
N ASP A 66 -13.11 -13.63 -0.03
CA ASP A 66 -13.48 -14.81 -0.80
C ASP A 66 -13.01 -14.74 -2.27
N ARG A 67 -12.55 -13.58 -2.74
CA ARG A 67 -12.23 -13.32 -4.15
C ARG A 67 -10.74 -13.48 -4.43
N TYR A 68 -10.22 -14.69 -4.26
CA TYR A 68 -8.78 -14.99 -4.40
C TYR A 68 -8.14 -14.51 -5.71
N LEU A 69 -8.80 -14.72 -6.86
CA LEU A 69 -8.27 -14.24 -8.14
C LEU A 69 -8.17 -12.72 -8.20
N LEU A 70 -9.13 -12.02 -7.59
CA LEU A 70 -9.13 -10.57 -7.52
C LEU A 70 -8.05 -10.05 -6.56
N ILE A 71 -7.80 -10.76 -5.46
CA ILE A 71 -6.70 -10.47 -4.52
C ILE A 71 -5.35 -10.61 -5.23
N VAL A 72 -5.15 -11.70 -5.98
CA VAL A 72 -3.95 -11.89 -6.80
C VAL A 72 -3.80 -10.77 -7.83
N PHE A 73 -4.90 -10.37 -8.48
CA PHE A 73 -4.89 -9.27 -9.43
C PHE A 73 -4.56 -7.92 -8.77
N GLY A 74 -5.17 -7.59 -7.63
CA GLY A 74 -4.91 -6.37 -6.88
C GLY A 74 -3.47 -6.31 -6.36
N PHE A 75 -2.93 -7.43 -5.86
CA PHE A 75 -1.53 -7.56 -5.50
C PHE A 75 -0.60 -7.38 -6.72
N GLY A 76 -0.95 -7.98 -7.85
CA GLY A 76 -0.21 -7.82 -9.10
C GLY A 76 -0.19 -6.38 -9.60
N LEU A 77 -1.32 -5.67 -9.55
CA LEU A 77 -1.41 -4.25 -9.87
C LEU A 77 -0.55 -3.41 -8.93
N PHE A 78 -0.62 -3.66 -7.63
CA PHE A 78 0.23 -2.97 -6.65
C PHE A 78 1.70 -3.13 -6.99
N ARG A 79 2.17 -4.36 -7.22
CA ARG A 79 3.57 -4.63 -7.60
C ARG A 79 3.96 -4.00 -8.92
N LEU A 80 3.06 -3.98 -9.91
CA LEU A 80 3.33 -3.29 -11.16
C LEU A 80 3.59 -1.79 -10.92
N PHE A 81 2.73 -1.15 -10.13
CA PHE A 81 2.83 0.28 -9.84
C PHE A 81 4.03 0.62 -8.94
N ASP A 82 4.31 -0.21 -7.95
CA ASP A 82 5.47 -0.12 -7.06
C ASP A 82 6.81 -0.37 -7.81
N ILE A 83 6.84 -1.22 -8.83
CA ILE A 83 8.06 -1.43 -9.64
C ILE A 83 8.27 -0.29 -10.65
N VAL A 84 7.19 0.19 -11.28
CA VAL A 84 7.30 1.20 -12.35
C VAL A 84 7.49 2.61 -11.81
N LYS A 85 6.84 2.96 -10.68
CA LYS A 85 6.94 4.25 -9.97
C LYS A 85 7.17 5.48 -10.89
N PRO A 86 6.26 5.78 -11.84
CA PRO A 86 6.41 6.91 -12.76
C PRO A 86 6.27 8.31 -12.12
N TRP A 87 6.25 8.41 -10.79
CA TRP A 87 5.99 9.63 -10.01
C TRP A 87 7.18 10.05 -9.13
N PRO A 88 8.33 10.44 -9.70
CA PRO A 88 9.54 10.82 -8.94
C PRO A 88 9.36 12.08 -8.07
N ALA A 89 8.21 12.74 -8.14
CA ALA A 89 7.89 13.88 -7.29
C ALA A 89 7.60 13.48 -5.84
N LEU A 90 7.13 12.25 -5.59
CA LEU A 90 6.79 11.76 -4.25
C LEU A 90 8.05 11.52 -3.41
N GLU A 91 9.11 10.92 -3.97
CA GLU A 91 10.44 10.77 -3.35
C GLU A 91 11.05 12.10 -2.85
N ARG A 92 10.60 13.25 -3.38
CA ARG A 92 11.08 14.58 -2.97
C ARG A 92 10.39 15.10 -1.71
N LEU A 93 9.37 14.41 -1.21
CA LEU A 93 8.70 14.78 0.02
C LEU A 93 9.67 14.72 1.21
N PRO A 94 9.49 15.57 2.21
CA PRO A 94 10.43 15.68 3.31
C PRO A 94 10.38 14.45 4.22
N ARG A 95 11.55 13.96 4.64
CA ARG A 95 11.71 12.86 5.61
C ARG A 95 11.08 11.56 5.10
N GLY A 96 10.61 10.71 6.01
CA GLY A 96 9.94 9.44 5.68
C GLY A 96 8.65 9.55 4.86
N TRP A 97 8.16 10.76 4.53
CA TRP A 97 7.03 10.91 3.62
C TRP A 97 7.36 10.49 2.20
N GLY A 98 8.60 10.69 1.73
CA GLY A 98 8.97 10.28 0.36
C GLY A 98 8.78 8.79 0.16
N VAL A 99 9.50 8.01 0.98
CA VAL A 99 9.46 6.55 1.02
C VAL A 99 8.01 6.03 1.13
N MET A 100 7.25 6.54 2.11
CA MET A 100 5.89 6.04 2.34
C MET A 100 4.91 6.38 1.21
N MET A 101 5.02 7.58 0.61
CA MET A 101 4.03 8.02 -0.38
C MET A 101 4.18 7.32 -1.72
N ASP A 102 5.38 6.83 -2.06
CA ASP A 102 5.58 6.04 -3.28
C ASP A 102 4.70 4.79 -3.30
N ASP A 103 4.69 4.03 -2.20
CA ASP A 103 3.92 2.79 -2.08
C ASP A 103 2.45 3.04 -1.76
N VAL A 104 2.13 4.09 -0.98
CA VAL A 104 0.74 4.51 -0.75
C VAL A 104 0.07 4.88 -2.07
N PHE A 105 0.77 5.62 -2.93
CA PHE A 105 0.21 6.01 -4.23
C PHE A 105 0.06 4.81 -5.16
N ALA A 106 1.05 3.90 -5.20
CA ALA A 106 0.91 2.61 -5.89
C ALA A 106 -0.32 1.82 -5.40
N GLY A 107 -0.54 1.81 -4.08
CA GLY A 107 -1.70 1.20 -3.44
C GLY A 107 -3.02 1.81 -3.89
N VAL A 108 -3.14 3.14 -3.92
CA VAL A 108 -4.35 3.83 -4.38
C VAL A 108 -4.65 3.51 -5.85
N LEU A 109 -3.64 3.52 -6.71
CA LEU A 109 -3.82 3.19 -8.13
C LEU A 109 -4.25 1.73 -8.34
N ALA A 110 -3.63 0.80 -7.62
CA ALA A 110 -4.03 -0.60 -7.64
C ALA A 110 -5.48 -0.77 -7.18
N GLN A 111 -5.85 -0.06 -6.10
CA GLN A 111 -7.20 -0.08 -5.56
C GLN A 111 -8.24 0.40 -6.58
N GLY A 112 -7.98 1.55 -7.19
CA GLY A 112 -8.83 2.10 -8.26
C GLY A 112 -8.94 1.15 -9.44
N GLY A 113 -7.83 0.50 -9.83
CA GLY A 113 -7.77 -0.44 -10.94
C GLY A 113 -8.70 -1.64 -10.78
N TRP A 114 -8.63 -2.36 -9.65
CA TRP A 114 -9.50 -3.51 -9.43
C TRP A 114 -10.97 -3.10 -9.21
N ARG A 115 -11.21 -1.94 -8.57
CA ARG A 115 -12.58 -1.41 -8.40
C ARG A 115 -13.21 -1.04 -9.75
N GLY A 116 -12.44 -0.41 -10.63
CA GLY A 116 -12.86 -0.09 -11.99
C GLY A 116 -13.18 -1.35 -12.79
N LEU A 117 -12.37 -2.41 -12.64
CA LEU A 117 -12.64 -3.71 -13.25
C LEU A 117 -13.96 -4.32 -12.77
N ILE A 118 -14.22 -4.37 -11.46
CA ILE A 118 -15.50 -4.88 -10.93
C ILE A 118 -16.67 -4.05 -11.44
N TRP A 119 -16.54 -2.71 -11.38
CA TRP A 119 -17.61 -1.82 -11.83
C TRP A 119 -17.95 -2.05 -13.31
N PHE A 120 -16.94 -2.21 -14.16
CA PHE A 120 -17.11 -2.48 -15.59
C PHE A 120 -17.74 -3.86 -15.87
N ILE A 121 -17.39 -4.89 -15.10
CA ILE A 121 -17.98 -6.23 -15.25
C ILE A 121 -19.41 -6.26 -14.73
N GLY A 122 -19.70 -5.60 -13.61
CA GLY A 122 -21.02 -5.61 -12.97
C GLY A 122 -22.06 -4.64 -13.57
N THR A 123 -21.65 -3.77 -14.50
CA THR A 123 -22.57 -2.90 -15.27
C THR A 123 -23.01 -3.52 -16.60
N ARG A 124 -22.58 -4.75 -16.90
CA ARG A 124 -23.07 -5.57 -18.01
C ARG A 124 -24.00 -6.66 -17.48
#